data_AF-A0A1I6QYX2-F1
#
_entry.id   AF-A0A1I6QYX2-F1
#
_cell.length_a   1.000
_cell.length_b   1.000
_cell.length_c   1.000
_cell.angle_alpha   90.00
_cell.angle_beta   90.00
_cell.angle_gamma   90.00
#
_symmetry.space_group_name_H-M   'P 1'
#
loop_
_entity.id
_entity.type
_entity.pdbx_description
1 polymer ?
#
loop_
_entity_poly.entity_id
_entity_poly.type
_entity_poly.pdbx_seq_one_letter_code
_entity_poly.pdbx_strand_id
1 'polypeptide(L)'
;MFKPVFRTLALSLTFILAIVSIPFTAAAESPISVVLDGSKLSFDVPPQVISGSTMIPYRLMSEKLNAKIGFDQASKKLSVTRGKTTVQLTIGSNQATINGKSVTLDAKAVEKNGRTLVPLRFLGEAFGLWVNWNGSSKTVNLESKRTITHAMGKTTLNAVPKRIAVLFNGGVDVSLTLGVKPVGAVESWVQTPWYHYLRADMAGVTNLGSELQPNMEAIVALKPDLIIGSKTRHEKIYDQLSAIAPTIFVEEVFGWKANMQMAAQASNKEDKAAAFMADWNKRVADFKSKLGSRASTQVSIIRFQDDNTARFYVTGFAGNILEEVGLQRPKAQKVDGKVLVNLTSQEQIPLMDGDVIFDITSSYGEGEEFKSQQEWQKNPLWKNLKAVKNNKYYKVNDITWNMSGGATAAKMMLDDLYFYFDL
;
A
#
# COMPACT_ATOMS: atom_id res chain seq x y z
N MET A 1 37.79 -92.43 -17.64
CA MET A 1 37.43 -92.50 -16.21
C MET A 1 36.06 -91.84 -16.06
N PHE A 2 35.06 -92.61 -15.64
CA PHE A 2 33.63 -92.26 -15.59
C PHE A 2 33.32 -91.09 -14.66
N LYS A 3 32.35 -90.22 -15.03
CA LYS A 3 31.42 -89.59 -14.07
C LYS A 3 30.01 -89.34 -14.68
N PRO A 4 28.91 -89.55 -13.92
CA PRO A 4 27.52 -89.36 -14.34
C PRO A 4 26.80 -88.13 -13.72
N VAL A 5 25.69 -87.72 -14.36
CA VAL A 5 24.36 -87.29 -13.83
C VAL A 5 24.26 -86.12 -12.81
N PHE A 6 23.42 -85.09 -13.09
CA PHE A 6 22.16 -84.80 -12.37
C PHE A 6 21.37 -83.61 -12.98
N ARG A 7 20.04 -83.80 -13.08
CA ARG A 7 18.99 -82.86 -13.52
C ARG A 7 18.72 -81.77 -12.47
N THR A 8 18.22 -80.61 -12.88
CA THR A 8 17.16 -79.90 -12.12
C THR A 8 16.37 -78.92 -12.99
N LEU A 9 15.06 -79.00 -12.80
CA LEU A 9 13.96 -78.28 -13.44
C LEU A 9 13.85 -76.87 -12.83
N ALA A 10 13.64 -75.81 -13.63
CA ALA A 10 13.30 -74.48 -13.13
C ALA A 10 11.94 -74.02 -13.68
N LEU A 11 10.97 -73.90 -12.79
CA LEU A 11 9.62 -73.36 -13.00
C LEU A 11 9.71 -71.83 -13.08
N SER A 12 9.26 -71.22 -14.18
CA SER A 12 9.11 -69.76 -14.30
C SER A 12 7.68 -69.34 -13.95
N LEU A 13 7.50 -68.63 -12.83
CA LEU A 13 6.24 -68.04 -12.40
C LEU A 13 6.20 -66.57 -12.83
N THR A 14 5.38 -66.22 -13.82
CA THR A 14 5.22 -64.83 -14.30
C THR A 14 4.00 -64.21 -13.61
N PHE A 15 4.23 -63.19 -12.78
CA PHE A 15 3.19 -62.45 -12.06
C PHE A 15 2.77 -61.24 -12.90
N ILE A 16 1.55 -61.24 -13.45
CA ILE A 16 0.97 -60.10 -14.19
C ILE A 16 0.31 -59.16 -13.18
N LEU A 17 0.91 -57.99 -12.94
CA LEU A 17 0.29 -56.90 -12.18
C LEU A 17 -0.71 -56.18 -13.09
N ALA A 18 -2.00 -56.34 -12.84
CA ALA A 18 -3.05 -55.53 -13.45
C ALA A 18 -3.06 -54.13 -12.79
N ILE A 19 -2.67 -53.09 -13.54
CA ILE A 19 -2.80 -51.70 -13.11
C ILE A 19 -4.28 -51.31 -13.26
N VAL A 20 -5.02 -51.33 -12.16
CA VAL A 20 -6.38 -50.78 -12.10
C VAL A 20 -6.25 -49.25 -12.06
N SER A 21 -6.59 -48.61 -13.18
CA SER A 21 -6.68 -47.15 -13.28
C SER A 21 -7.92 -46.70 -12.50
N ILE A 22 -7.74 -46.14 -11.30
CA ILE A 22 -8.85 -45.48 -10.59
C ILE A 22 -9.06 -44.11 -11.27
N PRO A 23 -10.23 -43.84 -11.86
CA PRO A 23 -10.51 -42.54 -12.43
C PRO A 23 -10.52 -41.49 -11.31
N PHE A 24 -9.57 -40.55 -11.36
CA PHE A 24 -9.61 -39.34 -10.55
C PHE A 24 -10.82 -38.52 -11.04
N THR A 25 -11.92 -38.57 -10.29
CA THR A 25 -13.02 -37.63 -10.48
C THR A 25 -12.56 -36.29 -9.91
N ALA A 26 -12.21 -35.35 -10.80
CA ALA A 26 -11.96 -33.98 -10.41
C ALA A 26 -13.21 -33.44 -9.71
N ALA A 27 -13.08 -33.05 -8.44
CA ALA A 27 -14.17 -32.43 -7.69
C ALA A 27 -14.66 -31.20 -8.47
N ALA A 28 -15.98 -31.12 -8.68
CA ALA A 28 -16.58 -29.97 -9.34
C ALA A 28 -16.23 -28.69 -8.56
N GLU A 29 -15.64 -27.71 -9.25
CA GLU A 29 -15.28 -26.45 -8.62
C GLU A 29 -16.52 -25.77 -8.02
N SER A 30 -16.41 -25.29 -6.77
CA SER A 30 -17.49 -24.55 -6.14
C SER A 30 -17.88 -23.31 -6.96
N PRO A 31 -19.18 -23.06 -7.17
CA PRO A 31 -19.64 -21.95 -7.99
C PRO A 31 -19.32 -20.61 -7.31
N ILE A 32 -19.07 -19.60 -8.14
CA ILE A 32 -18.81 -18.23 -7.68
C ILE A 32 -20.07 -17.66 -7.04
N SER A 33 -19.93 -17.10 -5.84
CA SER A 33 -21.00 -16.35 -5.18
C SER A 33 -20.77 -14.85 -5.29
N VAL A 34 -21.86 -14.07 -5.29
CA VAL A 34 -21.81 -12.61 -5.22
C VAL A 34 -22.70 -12.17 -4.08
N VAL A 35 -22.20 -11.25 -3.26
CA VAL A 35 -22.88 -10.70 -2.09
C VAL A 35 -22.91 -9.18 -2.24
N LEU A 36 -24.06 -8.56 -2.01
CA LEU A 36 -24.23 -7.10 -1.97
C LEU A 36 -24.76 -6.71 -0.59
N ASP A 37 -24.02 -5.90 0.15
CA ASP A 37 -24.40 -5.44 1.49
C ASP A 37 -24.81 -6.61 2.42
N GLY A 38 -24.03 -7.68 2.39
CA GLY A 38 -24.29 -8.92 3.15
C GLY A 38 -25.36 -9.85 2.54
N SER A 39 -26.11 -9.40 1.54
CA SER A 39 -27.15 -10.20 0.89
C SER A 39 -26.62 -10.97 -0.32
N LYS A 40 -26.72 -12.30 -0.30
CA LYS A 40 -26.33 -13.15 -1.44
C LYS A 40 -27.25 -12.91 -2.64
N LEU A 41 -26.66 -12.64 -3.80
CA LEU A 41 -27.39 -12.48 -5.06
C LEU A 41 -27.63 -13.84 -5.72
N SER A 42 -28.82 -14.00 -6.30
CA SER A 42 -29.19 -15.18 -7.10
C SER A 42 -29.08 -14.85 -8.58
N PHE A 43 -28.64 -15.84 -9.36
CA PHE A 43 -28.36 -15.73 -10.78
C PHE A 43 -29.08 -16.84 -11.56
N ASP A 44 -29.74 -16.49 -12.66
CA ASP A 44 -30.32 -17.48 -13.59
C ASP A 44 -29.23 -18.25 -14.37
N VAL A 45 -28.07 -17.61 -14.56
CA VAL A 45 -26.82 -18.25 -14.95
C VAL A 45 -25.72 -17.90 -13.97
N PRO A 46 -25.01 -18.91 -13.44
CA PRO A 46 -23.99 -18.70 -12.43
C PRO A 46 -22.91 -17.72 -12.94
N PRO A 47 -22.37 -16.84 -12.08
CA PRO A 47 -21.22 -16.02 -12.42
C PRO A 47 -20.04 -16.90 -12.87
N GLN A 48 -19.26 -16.40 -13.82
CA GLN A 48 -18.14 -17.14 -14.41
C GLN A 48 -16.88 -16.30 -14.44
N VAL A 49 -15.70 -16.91 -14.26
CA VAL A 49 -14.44 -16.22 -14.57
C VAL A 49 -14.18 -16.31 -16.08
N ILE A 50 -14.03 -15.16 -16.74
CA ILE A 50 -13.61 -15.08 -18.14
C ILE A 50 -12.45 -14.08 -18.20
N SER A 51 -11.30 -14.53 -18.72
CA SER A 51 -10.08 -13.70 -18.81
C SER A 51 -9.70 -13.06 -17.46
N GLY A 52 -9.80 -13.82 -16.37
CA GLY A 52 -9.48 -13.35 -15.01
C GLY A 52 -10.54 -12.47 -14.34
N SER A 53 -11.63 -12.12 -15.04
CA SER A 53 -12.71 -11.29 -14.49
C SER A 53 -13.96 -12.09 -14.16
N THR A 54 -14.59 -11.81 -13.01
CA THR A 54 -15.93 -12.33 -12.71
C THR A 54 -16.97 -11.64 -13.57
N MET A 55 -17.63 -12.43 -14.40
CA MET A 55 -18.66 -12.01 -15.34
C MET A 55 -20.03 -12.40 -14.81
N ILE A 56 -20.99 -11.46 -14.88
CA ILE A 56 -22.38 -11.69 -14.48
C ILE A 56 -23.34 -11.40 -15.63
N PRO A 57 -24.53 -12.03 -15.65
CA PRO A 57 -25.60 -11.70 -16.60
C PRO A 57 -25.98 -10.21 -16.56
N TYR A 58 -25.98 -9.57 -17.73
CA TYR A 58 -26.26 -8.13 -17.88
C TYR A 58 -27.62 -7.70 -17.30
N ARG A 59 -28.67 -8.51 -17.48
CA ARG A 59 -30.04 -8.18 -17.03
C ARG A 59 -30.13 -7.95 -15.53
N LEU A 60 -29.29 -8.61 -14.72
CA LEU A 60 -29.31 -8.51 -13.26
C LEU A 60 -28.87 -7.14 -12.74
N MET A 61 -28.19 -6.34 -13.57
CA MET A 61 -27.90 -4.95 -13.22
C MET A 61 -29.18 -4.16 -12.92
N SER A 62 -30.27 -4.48 -13.62
CA SER A 62 -31.57 -3.85 -13.36
C SER A 62 -32.24 -4.34 -12.09
N GLU A 63 -32.27 -5.66 -11.89
CA GLU A 63 -33.02 -6.29 -10.80
C GLU A 63 -32.35 -6.14 -9.43
N LYS A 64 -31.01 -6.26 -9.38
CA LYS A 64 -30.27 -6.38 -8.11
C LYS A 64 -29.48 -5.14 -7.73
N LEU A 65 -29.13 -4.29 -8.71
CA LEU A 65 -28.36 -3.07 -8.47
C LEU A 65 -29.16 -1.78 -8.67
N ASN A 66 -30.48 -1.91 -8.86
CA ASN A 66 -31.42 -0.79 -9.07
C ASN A 66 -30.94 0.17 -10.17
N ALA A 67 -30.49 -0.39 -11.29
CA ALA A 67 -29.99 0.37 -12.44
C ALA A 67 -30.96 0.30 -13.62
N LYS A 68 -31.08 1.39 -14.37
CA LYS A 68 -31.77 1.38 -15.66
C LYS A 68 -30.85 0.79 -16.72
N ILE A 69 -31.30 -0.25 -17.41
CA ILE A 69 -30.53 -0.88 -18.50
C ILE A 69 -31.15 -0.56 -19.86
N GLY A 70 -30.30 -0.49 -20.88
CA GLY A 70 -30.70 -0.35 -22.28
C GLY A 70 -29.80 -1.20 -23.17
N PHE A 71 -30.31 -1.63 -24.32
CA PHE A 71 -29.55 -2.41 -25.28
C PHE A 71 -29.93 -2.00 -26.69
N ASP A 72 -28.92 -1.63 -27.47
CA ASP A 72 -29.04 -1.42 -28.90
C ASP A 72 -28.45 -2.63 -29.63
N GLN A 73 -29.34 -3.38 -30.30
CA GLN A 73 -29.00 -4.59 -31.03
C GLN A 73 -28.09 -4.32 -32.23
N ALA A 74 -28.28 -3.21 -32.94
CA ALA A 74 -27.56 -2.91 -34.17
C ALA A 74 -26.08 -2.58 -33.88
N SER A 75 -25.84 -1.79 -32.83
CA SER A 75 -24.50 -1.43 -32.39
C SER A 75 -23.91 -2.35 -31.33
N LYS A 76 -24.65 -3.38 -30.90
CA LYS A 76 -24.32 -4.28 -29.77
C LYS A 76 -23.92 -3.52 -28.51
N LYS A 77 -24.60 -2.39 -28.25
CA LYS A 77 -24.25 -1.44 -27.20
C LYS A 77 -25.15 -1.61 -25.98
N LEU A 78 -24.52 -1.87 -24.84
CA LEU A 78 -25.12 -1.94 -23.52
C LEU A 78 -25.05 -0.57 -22.86
N SER A 79 -26.12 -0.16 -22.17
CA SER A 79 -26.13 1.05 -21.34
C SER A 79 -26.70 0.76 -19.96
N VAL A 80 -25.96 1.05 -18.91
CA VAL A 80 -26.40 0.89 -17.51
C VAL A 80 -26.34 2.23 -16.80
N THR A 81 -27.45 2.69 -16.25
CA THR A 81 -27.54 3.97 -15.55
C THR A 81 -27.98 3.77 -14.11
N ARG A 82 -27.20 4.26 -13.15
CA ARG A 82 -27.53 4.27 -11.72
C ARG A 82 -27.24 5.66 -11.15
N GLY A 83 -28.27 6.30 -10.60
CA GLY A 83 -28.19 7.69 -10.16
C GLY A 83 -27.78 8.61 -11.31
N LYS A 84 -26.67 9.35 -11.15
CA LYS A 84 -26.10 10.26 -12.15
C LYS A 84 -25.05 9.60 -13.06
N THR A 85 -24.76 8.33 -12.85
CA THR A 85 -23.72 7.62 -13.59
C THR A 85 -24.32 6.75 -14.68
N THR A 86 -23.90 6.97 -15.92
CA THR A 86 -24.21 6.12 -17.07
C THR A 86 -22.94 5.45 -17.57
N VAL A 87 -22.96 4.13 -17.60
CA VAL A 87 -21.91 3.28 -18.17
C VAL A 87 -22.40 2.75 -19.51
N GLN A 88 -21.57 2.84 -20.54
CA GLN A 88 -21.85 2.24 -21.85
C GLN A 88 -20.73 1.27 -22.22
N LEU A 89 -21.10 0.07 -22.66
CA LEU A 89 -20.18 -0.98 -23.11
C LEU A 89 -20.59 -1.46 -24.49
N THR A 90 -19.64 -1.93 -25.29
CA THR A 90 -19.93 -2.63 -26.55
C THR A 90 -19.48 -4.08 -26.42
N ILE A 91 -20.36 -5.03 -26.76
CA ILE A 91 -20.03 -6.46 -26.69
C ILE A 91 -18.82 -6.73 -27.61
N GLY A 92 -17.80 -7.39 -27.07
CA GLY A 92 -16.57 -7.70 -27.79
C GLY A 92 -15.48 -6.62 -27.71
N SER A 93 -15.77 -5.44 -27.17
CA SER A 93 -14.81 -4.33 -27.01
C SER A 93 -14.22 -4.26 -25.61
N ASN A 94 -12.95 -3.90 -25.51
CA ASN A 94 -12.29 -3.52 -24.24
C ASN A 94 -12.45 -2.02 -23.94
N GLN A 95 -13.21 -1.28 -24.73
CA GLN A 95 -13.52 0.12 -24.45
C GLN A 95 -14.96 0.26 -23.94
N ALA A 96 -15.11 1.09 -22.92
CA ALA A 96 -16.38 1.52 -22.37
C ALA A 96 -16.35 3.03 -22.15
N THR A 97 -17.50 3.61 -21.81
CA THR A 97 -17.57 5.00 -21.35
C THR A 97 -18.28 5.09 -20.01
N ILE A 98 -17.80 5.98 -19.14
CA ILE A 98 -18.49 6.39 -17.92
C ILE A 98 -18.81 7.87 -18.07
N ASN A 99 -20.10 8.22 -18.12
CA ASN A 99 -20.57 9.59 -18.37
C ASN A 99 -19.94 10.22 -19.64
N GLY A 100 -19.77 9.42 -20.69
CA GLY A 100 -19.18 9.83 -21.96
C GLY A 100 -17.64 9.85 -21.98
N LYS A 101 -16.96 9.72 -20.83
CA LYS A 101 -15.49 9.60 -20.78
C LYS A 101 -15.06 8.18 -21.08
N SER A 102 -14.16 7.99 -22.04
CA SER A 102 -13.63 6.68 -22.41
C SER A 102 -12.79 6.06 -21.28
N VAL A 103 -12.95 4.75 -21.09
CA VAL A 103 -12.23 3.92 -20.12
C VAL A 103 -11.95 2.55 -20.73
N THR A 104 -10.78 1.99 -20.40
CA THR A 104 -10.39 0.64 -20.82
C THR A 104 -10.85 -0.38 -19.78
N LEU A 105 -11.38 -1.51 -20.24
CA LEU A 105 -11.81 -2.64 -19.45
C LEU A 105 -10.70 -3.68 -19.36
N ASP A 106 -10.54 -4.27 -18.17
CA ASP A 106 -9.68 -5.45 -17.98
C ASP A 106 -10.26 -6.69 -18.67
N ALA A 107 -11.58 -6.75 -18.84
CA ALA A 107 -12.28 -7.77 -19.60
C ALA A 107 -13.47 -7.20 -20.38
N LYS A 108 -13.59 -7.56 -21.65
CA LYS A 108 -14.72 -7.23 -22.51
C LYS A 108 -16.02 -7.89 -22.05
N ALA A 109 -17.14 -7.21 -22.30
CA ALA A 109 -18.45 -7.85 -22.30
C ALA A 109 -18.51 -8.91 -23.41
N VAL A 110 -19.12 -10.07 -23.12
CA VAL A 110 -19.17 -11.21 -24.05
C VAL A 110 -20.58 -11.76 -24.15
N GLU A 111 -20.86 -12.42 -25.26
CA GLU A 111 -22.05 -13.24 -25.41
C GLU A 111 -21.68 -14.71 -25.24
N LYS A 112 -22.36 -15.41 -24.35
CA LYS A 112 -22.11 -16.84 -24.08
C LYS A 112 -23.43 -17.52 -23.75
N ASN A 113 -23.72 -18.63 -24.44
CA ASN A 113 -24.95 -19.42 -24.26
C ASN A 113 -26.23 -18.56 -24.33
N GLY A 114 -26.29 -17.65 -25.30
CA GLY A 114 -27.45 -16.74 -25.49
C GLY A 114 -27.61 -15.67 -24.41
N ARG A 115 -26.61 -15.46 -23.56
CA ARG A 115 -26.62 -14.40 -22.54
C ARG A 115 -25.45 -13.45 -22.72
N THR A 116 -25.72 -12.17 -22.59
CA THR A 116 -24.68 -11.15 -22.45
C THR A 116 -24.15 -11.14 -21.02
N LEU A 117 -22.84 -11.35 -20.89
CA LEU A 117 -22.11 -11.29 -19.63
C LEU A 117 -21.24 -10.03 -19.59
N VAL A 118 -21.20 -9.38 -18.43
CA VAL A 118 -20.49 -8.12 -18.20
C VAL A 118 -19.56 -8.21 -17.00
N PRO A 119 -18.42 -7.47 -17.00
CA PRO A 119 -17.46 -7.50 -15.90
C PRO A 119 -18.07 -6.85 -14.65
N LEU A 120 -18.27 -7.65 -13.59
CA LEU A 120 -18.91 -7.19 -12.36
C LEU A 120 -18.10 -6.09 -11.67
N ARG A 121 -16.78 -6.27 -11.55
CA ARG A 121 -15.90 -5.30 -10.86
C ARG A 121 -15.97 -3.92 -11.50
N PHE A 122 -15.80 -3.86 -12.82
CA PHE A 122 -15.88 -2.61 -13.56
C PHE A 122 -17.20 -1.87 -13.32
N LEU A 123 -18.33 -2.58 -13.40
CA LEU A 123 -19.64 -1.97 -13.18
C LEU A 123 -19.83 -1.54 -11.72
N GLY A 124 -19.44 -2.39 -10.76
CA GLY A 124 -19.51 -2.07 -9.34
C GLY A 124 -18.73 -0.79 -9.01
N GLU A 125 -17.48 -0.72 -9.44
CA GLU A 125 -16.60 0.43 -9.21
C GLU A 125 -17.09 1.70 -9.95
N ALA A 126 -17.60 1.56 -11.17
CA ALA A 126 -18.19 2.68 -11.91
C ALA A 126 -19.36 3.31 -11.12
N PHE A 127 -20.14 2.48 -10.42
CA PHE A 127 -21.24 2.91 -9.54
C PHE A 127 -20.81 3.22 -8.11
N GLY A 128 -19.51 3.30 -7.82
CA GLY A 128 -18.98 3.69 -6.52
C GLY A 128 -19.12 2.63 -5.44
N LEU A 129 -19.31 1.36 -5.81
CA LEU A 129 -19.29 0.26 -4.86
C LEU A 129 -17.84 -0.15 -4.57
N TRP A 130 -17.58 -0.58 -3.34
CA TRP A 130 -16.38 -1.36 -3.07
C TRP A 130 -16.58 -2.77 -3.60
N VAL A 131 -15.55 -3.33 -4.24
CA VAL A 131 -15.59 -4.65 -4.84
C VAL A 131 -14.38 -5.44 -4.37
N ASN A 132 -14.62 -6.46 -3.56
CA ASN A 132 -13.55 -7.30 -3.02
C ASN A 132 -13.78 -8.77 -3.41
N TRP A 133 -12.73 -9.44 -3.87
CA TRP A 133 -12.74 -10.87 -4.14
C TRP A 133 -12.21 -11.64 -2.94
N ASN A 134 -13.03 -12.54 -2.40
CA ASN A 134 -12.57 -13.53 -1.44
C ASN A 134 -12.26 -14.84 -2.18
N GLY A 135 -10.97 -15.12 -2.34
CA GLY A 135 -10.49 -16.31 -3.04
C GLY A 135 -10.77 -17.62 -2.30
N SER A 136 -10.75 -17.64 -0.96
CA SER A 136 -10.98 -18.87 -0.20
C SER A 136 -12.44 -19.32 -0.25
N SER A 137 -13.38 -18.37 -0.27
CA SER A 137 -14.82 -18.65 -0.39
C SER A 137 -15.39 -18.47 -1.80
N LYS A 138 -14.53 -18.19 -2.80
CA LYS A 138 -14.93 -17.85 -4.19
C LYS A 138 -16.09 -16.84 -4.26
N THR A 139 -16.02 -15.79 -3.45
CA THR A 139 -17.11 -14.81 -3.28
C THR A 139 -16.68 -13.41 -3.69
N VAL A 140 -17.45 -12.75 -4.56
CA VAL A 140 -17.35 -11.30 -4.78
C VAL A 140 -18.24 -10.59 -3.76
N ASN A 141 -17.62 -9.79 -2.89
CA ASN A 141 -18.33 -8.92 -1.96
C ASN A 141 -18.42 -7.51 -2.53
N LEU A 142 -19.64 -7.00 -2.61
CA LEU A 142 -19.99 -5.65 -3.02
C LEU A 142 -20.53 -4.91 -1.81
N GLU A 143 -20.04 -3.70 -1.57
CA GLU A 143 -20.53 -2.83 -0.51
C GLU A 143 -20.95 -1.49 -1.11
N SER A 144 -22.17 -1.05 -0.79
CA SER A 144 -22.66 0.28 -1.15
C SER A 144 -22.28 1.34 -0.14
N LYS A 145 -21.97 0.93 1.08
CA LYS A 145 -21.46 1.78 2.15
C LYS A 145 -20.34 1.06 2.87
N ARG A 146 -19.36 1.83 3.34
CA ARG A 146 -18.26 1.30 4.13
C ARG A 146 -17.98 2.19 5.32
N THR A 147 -17.96 1.60 6.50
CA THR A 147 -17.58 2.30 7.73
C THR A 147 -16.10 2.07 8.00
N ILE A 148 -15.33 3.16 8.00
CA ILE A 148 -13.91 3.15 8.35
C ILE A 148 -13.80 3.48 9.84
N THR A 149 -13.16 2.59 10.60
CA THR A 149 -12.73 2.89 11.97
C THR A 149 -11.37 3.57 11.90
N HIS A 150 -11.21 4.71 12.55
CA HIS A 150 -10.02 5.55 12.49
C HIS A 150 -9.76 6.23 13.85
N ALA A 151 -8.67 7.00 13.97
CA ALA A 151 -8.19 7.56 15.23
C ALA A 151 -9.15 8.52 15.96
N MET A 152 -10.19 8.99 15.25
CA MET A 152 -11.21 9.92 15.76
C MET A 152 -12.61 9.27 15.84
N GLY A 153 -12.72 7.95 15.65
CA GLY A 153 -13.98 7.22 15.75
C GLY A 153 -14.31 6.42 14.48
N LYS A 154 -15.54 6.59 13.98
CA LYS A 154 -16.05 5.86 12.82
C LYS A 154 -16.67 6.84 11.82
N THR A 155 -16.29 6.69 10.55
CA THR A 155 -16.84 7.47 9.44
C THR A 155 -17.41 6.52 8.38
N THR A 156 -18.68 6.71 8.04
CA THR A 156 -19.35 5.93 6.98
C THR A 156 -19.25 6.66 5.64
N LEU A 157 -18.63 6.01 4.68
CA LEU A 157 -18.56 6.43 3.29
C LEU A 157 -19.73 5.79 2.52
N ASN A 158 -20.46 6.58 1.74
CA ASN A 158 -21.63 6.13 0.97
C ASN A 158 -21.32 5.76 -0.49
N ALA A 159 -20.06 5.91 -0.89
CA ALA A 159 -19.50 5.47 -2.16
C ALA A 159 -17.97 5.51 -2.06
N VAL A 160 -17.28 4.75 -2.91
CA VAL A 160 -15.83 4.88 -3.07
C VAL A 160 -15.50 6.34 -3.45
N PRO A 161 -14.67 7.05 -2.67
CA PRO A 161 -14.36 8.45 -2.88
C PRO A 161 -13.50 8.64 -4.15
N LYS A 162 -13.78 9.72 -4.88
CA LYS A 162 -13.11 10.09 -6.14
C LYS A 162 -12.35 11.41 -6.03
N ARG A 163 -12.63 12.22 -5.01
CA ARG A 163 -12.06 13.54 -4.74
C ARG A 163 -11.48 13.58 -3.34
N ILE A 164 -10.30 12.99 -3.18
CA ILE A 164 -9.64 12.86 -1.89
C ILE A 164 -8.71 14.06 -1.66
N ALA A 165 -8.85 14.72 -0.50
CA ALA A 165 -7.88 15.67 0.01
C ALA A 165 -7.00 15.00 1.08
N VAL A 166 -5.68 15.21 1.03
CA VAL A 166 -4.72 14.51 1.91
C VAL A 166 -3.85 15.50 2.67
N LEU A 167 -3.85 15.43 4.00
CA LEU A 167 -3.33 16.49 4.86
C LEU A 167 -1.98 16.18 5.52
N PHE A 168 -1.29 15.11 5.13
CA PHE A 168 0.07 14.82 5.61
C PHE A 168 0.90 14.09 4.56
N ASN A 169 2.21 14.30 4.59
CA ASN A 169 3.14 13.85 3.55
C ASN A 169 3.11 12.33 3.33
N GLY A 170 3.11 11.54 4.40
CA GLY A 170 3.06 10.06 4.29
C GLY A 170 1.77 9.56 3.63
N GLY A 171 0.67 10.30 3.81
CA GLY A 171 -0.60 10.01 3.17
C GLY A 171 -0.58 10.30 1.67
N VAL A 172 0.13 11.36 1.25
CA VAL A 172 0.30 11.71 -0.17
C VAL A 172 1.06 10.61 -0.89
N ASP A 173 2.20 10.21 -0.34
CA ASP A 173 3.00 9.09 -0.85
C ASP A 173 2.17 7.80 -0.94
N VAL A 174 1.52 7.41 0.16
CA VAL A 174 0.66 6.21 0.21
C VAL A 174 -0.45 6.26 -0.84
N SER A 175 -1.10 7.41 -1.02
CA SER A 175 -2.17 7.57 -2.01
C SER A 175 -1.65 7.30 -3.42
N LEU A 176 -0.49 7.89 -3.77
CA LEU A 176 0.15 7.67 -5.06
C LEU A 176 0.64 6.23 -5.24
N THR A 177 1.18 5.59 -4.20
CA THR A 177 1.52 4.15 -4.23
C THR A 177 0.31 3.27 -4.57
N LEU A 178 -0.87 3.63 -4.05
CA LEU A 178 -2.13 2.95 -4.36
C LEU A 178 -2.72 3.36 -5.74
N GLY A 179 -2.05 4.25 -6.46
CA GLY A 179 -2.52 4.83 -7.73
C GLY A 179 -3.78 5.67 -7.56
N VAL A 180 -3.89 6.36 -6.44
CA VAL A 180 -4.96 7.30 -6.11
C VAL A 180 -4.36 8.69 -6.09
N LYS A 181 -4.72 9.49 -7.10
CA LYS A 181 -4.26 10.88 -7.20
C LYS A 181 -5.18 11.78 -6.37
N PRO A 182 -4.66 12.49 -5.34
CA PRO A 182 -5.46 13.46 -4.59
C PRO A 182 -5.93 14.61 -5.47
N VAL A 183 -7.06 15.24 -5.12
CA VAL A 183 -7.47 16.52 -5.73
C VAL A 183 -6.78 17.71 -5.07
N GLY A 184 -6.36 17.54 -3.82
CA GLY A 184 -5.53 18.48 -3.08
C GLY A 184 -4.68 17.76 -2.04
N ALA A 185 -3.51 18.32 -1.77
CA ALA A 185 -2.59 17.80 -0.77
C ALA A 185 -1.84 18.95 -0.08
N VAL A 186 -1.44 18.75 1.18
CA VAL A 186 -0.50 19.66 1.85
C VAL A 186 0.88 19.56 1.22
N GLU A 187 1.62 20.67 1.22
CA GLU A 187 2.96 20.71 0.64
C GLU A 187 4.00 19.90 1.42
N SER A 188 5.03 19.52 0.70
CA SER A 188 6.21 18.87 1.25
C SER A 188 7.02 19.79 2.13
N TRP A 189 7.60 19.23 3.20
CA TRP A 189 8.43 19.97 4.17
C TRP A 189 9.62 20.69 3.51
N VAL A 190 10.18 20.06 2.47
CA VAL A 190 11.20 20.61 1.59
C VAL A 190 10.85 20.29 0.15
N GLN A 191 11.56 20.87 -0.81
CA GLN A 191 11.29 20.69 -2.23
C GLN A 191 9.84 21.07 -2.61
N THR A 192 9.31 22.16 -2.05
CA THR A 192 7.93 22.58 -2.25
C THR A 192 7.57 22.78 -3.75
N PRO A 193 6.30 22.58 -4.14
CA PRO A 193 5.23 22.06 -3.28
C PRO A 193 5.31 20.55 -3.04
N TRP A 194 6.02 19.78 -3.88
CA TRP A 194 6.05 18.31 -3.77
C TRP A 194 7.50 17.78 -3.84
N TYR A 195 7.84 16.80 -2.99
CA TYR A 195 9.10 16.07 -3.12
C TYR A 195 9.35 15.62 -4.56
N HIS A 196 10.60 15.69 -5.00
CA HIS A 196 10.98 15.46 -6.39
C HIS A 196 10.47 14.12 -6.93
N TYR A 197 10.53 13.06 -6.11
CA TYR A 197 10.10 11.72 -6.51
C TYR A 197 8.58 11.56 -6.66
N LEU A 198 7.78 12.53 -6.21
CA LEU A 198 6.31 12.55 -6.34
C LEU A 198 5.81 13.55 -7.41
N ARG A 199 6.64 14.52 -7.83
CA ARG A 199 6.20 15.68 -8.64
C ARG A 199 5.47 15.30 -9.92
N ALA A 200 5.96 14.28 -10.62
CA ALA A 200 5.38 13.85 -11.89
C ALA A 200 3.90 13.44 -11.73
N ASP A 201 3.58 12.72 -10.65
CA ASP A 201 2.23 12.24 -10.37
C ASP A 201 1.31 13.32 -9.77
N MET A 202 1.91 14.38 -9.21
CA MET A 202 1.20 15.49 -8.56
C MET A 202 0.78 16.63 -9.50
N ALA A 203 0.97 16.49 -10.82
CA ALA A 203 0.56 17.50 -11.79
C ALA A 203 -0.94 17.85 -11.69
N GLY A 204 -1.28 19.12 -11.44
CA GLY A 204 -2.68 19.57 -11.29
C GLY A 204 -3.32 19.27 -9.93
N VAL A 205 -2.57 18.75 -8.96
CA VAL A 205 -3.02 18.66 -7.55
C VAL A 205 -2.93 20.05 -6.92
N THR A 206 -3.96 20.45 -6.18
CA THR A 206 -3.99 21.75 -5.49
C THR A 206 -3.16 21.69 -4.21
N ASN A 207 -2.25 22.66 -4.02
CA ASN A 207 -1.54 22.83 -2.74
C ASN A 207 -2.52 23.34 -1.67
N LEU A 208 -2.63 22.60 -0.57
CA LEU A 208 -3.48 22.89 0.57
C LEU A 208 -2.72 23.59 1.72
N GLY A 209 -1.57 24.19 1.46
CA GLY A 209 -0.72 24.81 2.48
C GLY A 209 0.10 23.78 3.26
N SER A 210 0.64 24.20 4.41
CA SER A 210 1.54 23.36 5.21
C SER A 210 0.82 22.20 5.92
N GLU A 211 1.55 21.10 6.18
CA GLU A 211 1.05 19.98 6.99
C GLU A 211 0.65 20.38 8.42
N LEU A 212 1.24 21.44 8.98
CA LEU A 212 0.90 21.93 10.33
C LEU A 212 -0.34 22.82 10.34
N GLN A 213 -0.61 23.50 9.22
CA GLN A 213 -1.70 24.45 9.10
C GLN A 213 -2.27 24.37 7.67
N PRO A 214 -3.14 23.38 7.41
CA PRO A 214 -3.82 23.27 6.13
C PRO A 214 -4.75 24.47 5.87
N ASN A 215 -4.82 24.90 4.61
CA ASN A 215 -5.68 25.97 4.15
C ASN A 215 -7.13 25.46 4.01
N MET A 216 -7.96 25.82 4.99
CA MET A 216 -9.36 25.39 5.07
C MET A 216 -10.22 25.89 3.90
N GLU A 217 -9.98 27.11 3.41
CA GLU A 217 -10.73 27.67 2.28
C GLU A 217 -10.45 26.90 0.99
N ALA A 218 -9.18 26.55 0.75
CA ALA A 218 -8.79 25.73 -0.38
C ALA A 218 -9.42 24.32 -0.32
N ILE A 219 -9.49 23.72 0.87
CA ILE A 219 -10.15 22.43 1.08
C ILE A 219 -11.64 22.53 0.74
N VAL A 220 -12.34 23.57 1.23
CA VAL A 220 -13.77 23.80 0.91
C VAL A 220 -13.98 23.97 -0.60
N ALA A 221 -13.13 24.78 -1.25
CA ALA A 221 -13.24 25.07 -2.68
C ALA A 221 -13.12 23.80 -3.56
N LEU A 222 -12.33 22.81 -3.12
CA LEU A 222 -12.15 21.55 -3.84
C LEU A 222 -13.38 20.64 -3.79
N LYS A 223 -14.30 20.84 -2.84
CA LYS A 223 -15.46 19.94 -2.61
C LYS A 223 -15.02 18.47 -2.57
N PRO A 224 -14.13 18.07 -1.64
CA PRO A 224 -13.70 16.69 -1.51
C PRO A 224 -14.86 15.79 -1.12
N ASP A 225 -14.79 14.51 -1.48
CA ASP A 225 -15.71 13.47 -1.00
C ASP A 225 -15.07 12.59 0.09
N LEU A 226 -13.78 12.82 0.38
CA LEU A 226 -13.07 12.31 1.55
C LEU A 226 -11.89 13.25 1.90
N ILE A 227 -11.68 13.48 3.20
CA ILE A 227 -10.46 14.10 3.73
C ILE A 227 -9.71 13.05 4.54
N ILE A 228 -8.41 12.88 4.27
CA ILE A 228 -7.51 12.01 5.03
C ILE A 228 -6.51 12.90 5.78
N GLY A 229 -6.58 12.86 7.11
CA GLY A 229 -5.65 13.58 7.99
C GLY A 229 -4.98 12.65 8.99
N SER A 230 -4.37 13.26 10.00
CA SER A 230 -3.75 12.56 11.12
C SER A 230 -4.09 13.26 12.42
N LYS A 231 -4.32 12.48 13.48
CA LYS A 231 -4.66 13.01 14.80
C LYS A 231 -3.52 13.85 15.38
N THR A 232 -2.29 13.35 15.30
CA THR A 232 -1.06 14.04 15.76
C THR A 232 -0.76 15.38 15.11
N ARG A 233 -1.46 15.77 14.04
CA ARG A 233 -1.33 17.08 13.38
C ARG A 233 -2.63 17.88 13.44
N HIS A 234 -3.76 17.22 13.24
CA HIS A 234 -5.01 17.87 12.86
C HIS A 234 -6.15 17.65 13.86
N GLU A 235 -5.91 17.02 15.02
CA GLU A 235 -6.96 16.71 16.01
C GLU A 235 -7.86 17.92 16.31
N LYS A 236 -7.26 19.10 16.54
CA LYS A 236 -7.98 20.34 16.86
C LYS A 236 -8.93 20.84 15.76
N ILE A 237 -8.71 20.43 14.51
CA ILE A 237 -9.51 20.86 13.36
C ILE A 237 -10.37 19.72 12.79
N TYR A 238 -10.44 18.56 13.46
CA TYR A 238 -11.18 17.39 12.98
C TYR A 238 -12.67 17.70 12.71
N ASP A 239 -13.34 18.40 13.63
CA ASP A 239 -14.76 18.73 13.48
C ASP A 239 -15.00 19.69 12.31
N GLN A 240 -14.09 20.64 12.11
CA GLN A 240 -14.15 21.58 10.99
C GLN A 240 -13.98 20.85 9.65
N LEU A 241 -13.04 19.91 9.56
CA LEU A 241 -12.84 19.08 8.37
C LEU A 241 -14.05 18.17 8.12
N SER A 242 -14.60 17.57 9.18
CA SER A 242 -15.78 16.70 9.12
C SER A 242 -17.05 17.43 8.67
N ALA A 243 -17.14 18.74 8.92
CA ALA A 243 -18.21 19.58 8.40
C ALA A 243 -18.09 19.83 6.88
N ILE A 244 -16.89 19.66 6.30
CA ILE A 244 -16.66 19.83 4.85
C ILE A 244 -16.97 18.53 4.10
N ALA A 245 -16.43 17.41 4.56
CA ALA A 245 -16.57 16.10 3.93
C ALA A 245 -16.33 14.98 4.95
N PRO A 246 -16.75 13.72 4.67
CA PRO A 246 -16.32 12.58 5.46
C PRO A 246 -14.81 12.62 5.69
N THR A 247 -14.39 12.50 6.96
CA THR A 247 -12.99 12.70 7.36
C THR A 247 -12.51 11.50 8.15
N ILE A 248 -11.34 10.96 7.75
CA ILE A 248 -10.69 9.85 8.45
C ILE A 248 -9.28 10.25 8.86
N PHE A 249 -8.91 9.95 10.10
CA PHE A 249 -7.59 10.26 10.65
C PHE A 249 -6.81 9.01 10.99
N VAL A 250 -5.56 8.94 10.53
CA VAL A 250 -4.57 8.03 11.10
C VAL A 250 -4.12 8.54 12.47
N GLU A 251 -3.54 7.68 13.31
CA GLU A 251 -3.01 8.11 14.62
C GLU A 251 -1.76 8.98 14.41
N GLU A 252 -0.75 8.40 13.75
CA GLU A 252 0.60 8.95 13.57
C GLU A 252 0.96 9.06 12.08
N VAL A 253 1.76 10.07 11.73
CA VAL A 253 2.15 10.33 10.33
C VAL A 253 3.18 9.33 9.78
N PHE A 254 3.96 8.67 10.64
CA PHE A 254 5.05 7.76 10.24
C PHE A 254 4.64 6.28 10.16
N GLY A 255 3.43 5.92 10.59
CA GLY A 255 2.91 4.54 10.61
C GLY A 255 2.48 4.01 9.24
N TRP A 256 3.37 4.05 8.24
CA TRP A 256 3.03 3.94 6.81
C TRP A 256 2.21 2.69 6.45
N LYS A 257 2.43 1.53 7.10
CA LYS A 257 1.67 0.29 6.83
C LYS A 257 0.20 0.40 7.23
N ALA A 258 -0.06 0.90 8.43
CA ALA A 258 -1.43 1.11 8.91
C ALA A 258 -2.11 2.21 8.09
N ASN A 259 -1.36 3.26 7.75
CA ASN A 259 -1.84 4.36 6.93
C ASN A 259 -2.21 3.86 5.51
N MET A 260 -1.39 2.99 4.91
CA MET A 260 -1.68 2.32 3.64
C MET A 260 -2.95 1.47 3.73
N GLN A 261 -3.09 0.66 4.77
CA GLN A 261 -4.26 -0.20 4.91
C GLN A 261 -5.56 0.61 5.02
N MET A 262 -5.55 1.69 5.80
CA MET A 262 -6.72 2.57 5.95
C MET A 262 -7.05 3.29 4.64
N ALA A 263 -6.04 3.85 3.96
CA ALA A 263 -6.22 4.51 2.66
C ALA A 263 -6.74 3.53 1.60
N ALA A 264 -6.25 2.29 1.59
CA ALA A 264 -6.69 1.24 0.67
C ALA A 264 -8.14 0.83 0.91
N GLN A 265 -8.53 0.62 2.17
CA GLN A 265 -9.91 0.36 2.55
C GLN A 265 -10.85 1.50 2.16
N ALA A 266 -10.45 2.75 2.34
CA ALA A 266 -11.26 3.90 1.93
C ALA A 266 -11.41 3.98 0.40
N SER A 267 -10.33 3.74 -0.35
CA SER A 267 -10.26 3.99 -1.80
C SER A 267 -10.50 2.78 -2.72
N ASN A 268 -10.91 1.63 -2.16
CA ASN A 268 -11.08 0.37 -2.90
C ASN A 268 -9.78 -0.06 -3.60
N LYS A 269 -8.66 -0.05 -2.86
CA LYS A 269 -7.31 -0.39 -3.33
C LYS A 269 -6.62 -1.46 -2.48
N GLU A 270 -7.39 -2.29 -1.76
CA GLU A 270 -6.87 -3.37 -0.92
C GLU A 270 -6.04 -4.38 -1.72
N ASP A 271 -6.44 -4.68 -2.97
CA ASP A 271 -5.66 -5.56 -3.85
C ASP A 271 -4.25 -5.00 -4.13
N LYS A 272 -4.12 -3.67 -4.31
CA LYS A 272 -2.82 -3.01 -4.51
C LYS A 272 -2.01 -2.93 -3.23
N ALA A 273 -2.65 -2.66 -2.09
CA ALA A 273 -1.98 -2.69 -0.79
C ALA A 273 -1.47 -4.10 -0.48
N ALA A 274 -2.26 -5.13 -0.73
CA ALA A 274 -1.85 -6.53 -0.54
C ALA A 274 -0.67 -6.91 -1.44
N ALA A 275 -0.70 -6.52 -2.72
CA ALA A 275 0.43 -6.73 -3.64
C ALA A 275 1.71 -6.00 -3.17
N PHE A 276 1.58 -4.74 -2.74
CA PHE A 276 2.70 -3.98 -2.19
C PHE A 276 3.27 -4.66 -0.95
N MET A 277 2.40 -5.09 -0.01
CA MET A 277 2.82 -5.74 1.23
C MET A 277 3.44 -7.11 0.99
N ALA A 278 2.98 -7.86 -0.01
CA ALA A 278 3.60 -9.13 -0.40
C ALA A 278 5.03 -8.91 -0.93
N ASP A 279 5.23 -7.91 -1.79
CA ASP A 279 6.56 -7.51 -2.28
C ASP A 279 7.46 -7.03 -1.14
N TRP A 280 6.96 -6.12 -0.29
CA TRP A 280 7.68 -5.64 0.89
C TRP A 280 8.13 -6.79 1.79
N ASN A 281 7.22 -7.69 2.19
CA ASN A 281 7.54 -8.81 3.07
C ASN A 281 8.56 -9.76 2.43
N LYS A 282 8.46 -10.00 1.12
CA LYS A 282 9.45 -10.79 0.38
C LYS A 282 10.83 -10.14 0.43
N ARG A 283 10.92 -8.82 0.21
CA ARG A 283 12.18 -8.08 0.23
C ARG A 283 12.79 -7.97 1.63
N VAL A 284 11.97 -7.85 2.67
CA VAL A 284 12.43 -7.90 4.07
C VAL A 284 12.98 -9.28 4.41
N ALA A 285 12.31 -10.35 3.97
CA ALA A 285 12.80 -11.72 4.18
C ALA A 285 14.13 -11.98 3.45
N ASP A 286 14.26 -11.51 2.20
CA ASP A 286 15.52 -11.58 1.44
C ASP A 286 16.64 -10.83 2.15
N PHE A 287 16.37 -9.59 2.59
CA PHE A 287 17.34 -8.75 3.31
C PHE A 287 17.84 -9.46 4.56
N LYS A 288 16.92 -9.98 5.40
CA LYS A 288 17.27 -10.73 6.61
C LYS A 288 18.14 -11.94 6.32
N SER A 289 17.81 -12.71 5.28
CA SER A 289 18.57 -13.89 4.88
C SER A 289 20.00 -13.53 4.47
N LYS A 290 20.17 -12.45 3.70
CA LYS A 290 21.48 -11.99 3.22
C LYS A 290 22.31 -11.30 4.30
N LEU A 291 21.65 -10.68 5.27
CA LEU A 291 22.30 -10.04 6.40
C LEU A 291 23.00 -11.08 7.29
N GLY A 292 22.36 -12.23 7.54
CA GLY A 292 22.94 -13.34 8.28
C GLY A 292 23.44 -12.94 9.68
N SER A 293 24.68 -13.28 10.03
CA SER A 293 25.28 -12.93 11.33
C SER A 293 25.38 -11.41 11.60
N ARG A 294 25.34 -10.59 10.53
CA ARG A 294 25.33 -9.13 10.63
C ARG A 294 24.01 -8.57 11.18
N ALA A 295 22.99 -9.40 11.44
CA ALA A 295 21.77 -8.99 12.13
C ALA A 295 22.04 -8.42 13.53
N SER A 296 23.18 -8.74 14.14
CA SER A 296 23.64 -8.16 15.40
C SER A 296 24.12 -6.70 15.30
N THR A 297 24.28 -6.15 14.09
CA THR A 297 24.76 -4.78 13.84
C THR A 297 23.84 -3.76 14.52
N GLN A 298 24.43 -2.90 15.36
CA GLN A 298 23.75 -1.81 16.05
C GLN A 298 23.77 -0.54 15.19
N VAL A 299 22.61 -0.14 14.68
CA VAL A 299 22.45 1.02 13.80
C VAL A 299 21.90 2.21 14.58
N SER A 300 22.60 3.34 14.52
CA SER A 300 22.11 4.62 15.03
C SER A 300 21.52 5.46 13.90
N ILE A 301 20.44 6.19 14.21
CA ILE A 301 19.89 7.23 13.33
C ILE A 301 19.96 8.55 14.10
N ILE A 302 20.65 9.54 13.52
CA ILE A 302 20.89 10.83 14.16
C ILE A 302 20.45 12.00 13.28
N ARG A 303 20.23 13.14 13.93
CA ARG A 303 19.97 14.41 13.26
C ARG A 303 20.51 15.58 14.06
N PHE A 304 21.16 16.51 13.38
CA PHE A 304 21.54 17.82 13.92
C PHE A 304 20.43 18.84 13.62
N GLN A 305 20.28 19.81 14.51
CA GLN A 305 19.21 20.81 14.49
C GLN A 305 19.83 22.21 14.32
N ASP A 306 18.99 23.18 13.95
CA ASP A 306 19.36 24.58 13.69
C ASP A 306 19.74 25.34 14.97
N ASP A 307 19.28 24.89 16.13
CA ASP A 307 19.60 25.45 17.45
C ASP A 307 20.89 24.90 18.09
N ASN A 308 21.76 24.28 17.29
CA ASN A 308 22.99 23.61 17.72
C ASN A 308 22.78 22.42 18.69
N THR A 309 21.55 21.89 18.79
CA THR A 309 21.29 20.61 19.45
C THR A 309 21.35 19.45 18.44
N ALA A 310 21.37 18.23 18.96
CA ALA A 310 21.24 17.02 18.16
C ALA A 310 20.14 16.11 18.72
N ARG A 311 19.81 15.05 18.00
CA ARG A 311 18.93 13.98 18.48
C ARG A 311 19.29 12.65 17.86
N PHE A 312 18.95 11.58 18.55
CA PHE A 312 18.86 10.26 17.95
C PHE A 312 17.42 9.77 17.95
N TYR A 313 17.07 8.96 16.96
CA TYR A 313 15.74 8.36 16.85
C TYR A 313 15.72 6.99 17.51
N VAL A 314 14.67 6.69 18.27
CA VAL A 314 14.46 5.39 18.93
C VAL A 314 13.55 4.51 18.09
N THR A 315 12.38 5.05 17.69
CA THR A 315 11.40 4.40 16.81
C THR A 315 11.12 5.31 15.60
N GLY A 316 9.86 5.57 15.27
CA GLY A 316 9.45 6.37 14.12
C GLY A 316 9.65 5.63 12.80
N PHE A 317 9.63 6.37 11.69
CA PHE A 317 9.65 5.77 10.35
C PHE A 317 10.86 4.85 10.11
N ALA A 318 12.08 5.41 10.16
CA ALA A 318 13.29 4.65 9.93
C ALA A 318 13.57 3.64 11.06
N GLY A 319 13.32 3.99 12.32
CA GLY A 319 13.53 3.09 13.45
C GLY A 319 12.70 1.80 13.32
N ASN A 320 11.42 1.92 12.94
CA ASN A 320 10.53 0.78 12.75
C ASN A 320 10.96 -0.09 11.56
N ILE A 321 11.47 0.51 10.47
CA ILE A 321 11.98 -0.24 9.31
C ILE A 321 13.26 -1.01 9.70
N LEU A 322 14.19 -0.38 10.43
CA LEU A 322 15.41 -1.04 10.90
C LEU A 322 15.10 -2.27 11.78
N GLU A 323 14.17 -2.12 12.74
CA GLU A 323 13.70 -3.22 13.57
C GLU A 323 13.08 -4.33 12.71
N GLU A 324 12.22 -3.95 11.77
CA GLU A 324 11.56 -4.91 10.90
C GLU A 324 12.54 -5.71 10.04
N VAL A 325 13.61 -5.10 9.50
CA VAL A 325 14.63 -5.80 8.72
C VAL A 325 15.63 -6.58 9.58
N GLY A 326 15.49 -6.53 10.91
CA GLY A 326 16.26 -7.34 11.86
C GLY A 326 17.56 -6.71 12.34
N LEU A 327 17.80 -5.43 12.06
CA LEU A 327 18.95 -4.69 12.58
C LEU A 327 18.72 -4.28 14.04
N GLN A 328 19.78 -4.25 14.83
CA GLN A 328 19.70 -3.86 16.23
C GLN A 328 19.85 -2.34 16.40
N ARG A 329 19.39 -1.84 17.55
CA ARG A 329 19.65 -0.47 17.99
C ARG A 329 20.70 -0.45 19.09
N PRO A 330 21.57 0.59 19.18
CA PRO A 330 22.48 0.77 20.30
C PRO A 330 21.75 0.76 21.65
N LYS A 331 22.38 0.18 22.69
CA LYS A 331 21.74 0.08 24.03
C LYS A 331 21.29 1.44 24.57
N ALA A 332 22.11 2.49 24.39
CA ALA A 332 21.79 3.85 24.79
C ALA A 332 20.56 4.45 24.07
N GLN A 333 20.17 3.86 22.93
CA GLN A 333 19.09 4.33 22.07
C GLN A 333 17.83 3.46 22.19
N LYS A 334 17.80 2.49 23.12
CA LYS A 334 16.61 1.71 23.48
C LYS A 334 15.91 2.36 24.66
N VAL A 335 15.06 3.36 24.39
CA VAL A 335 14.35 4.13 25.42
C VAL A 335 12.85 3.94 25.27
N ASP A 336 12.24 3.24 26.21
CA ASP A 336 10.82 2.86 26.15
C ASP A 336 9.90 4.09 26.02
N GLY A 337 8.89 3.96 25.16
CA GLY A 337 7.86 4.99 24.95
C GLY A 337 8.32 6.25 24.23
N LYS A 338 9.57 6.32 23.73
CA LYS A 338 10.07 7.49 22.99
C LYS A 338 10.22 7.21 21.50
N VAL A 339 9.93 8.21 20.68
CA VAL A 339 10.25 8.22 19.23
C VAL A 339 11.68 8.71 19.00
N LEU A 340 12.13 9.67 19.78
CA LEU A 340 13.46 10.27 19.70
C LEU A 340 13.91 10.79 21.06
N VAL A 341 15.21 11.07 21.19
CA VAL A 341 15.83 11.69 22.36
C VAL A 341 16.68 12.87 21.91
N ASN A 342 16.45 14.04 22.49
CA ASN A 342 17.25 15.24 22.26
C ASN A 342 18.56 15.18 23.06
N LEU A 343 19.62 15.66 22.44
CA LEU A 343 20.96 15.82 22.97
C LEU A 343 21.26 17.32 23.00
N THR A 344 21.37 17.89 24.19
CA THR A 344 21.53 19.34 24.40
C THR A 344 22.99 19.71 24.69
N SER A 345 23.88 18.74 24.82
CA SER A 345 25.32 18.94 25.03
C SER A 345 26.15 18.00 24.16
N GLN A 346 27.28 18.51 23.64
CA GLN A 346 28.25 17.71 22.89
C GLN A 346 28.93 16.63 23.76
N GLU A 347 28.88 16.74 25.09
CA GLU A 347 29.32 15.66 25.99
C GLU A 347 28.51 14.38 25.79
N GLN A 348 27.32 14.48 25.21
CA GLN A 348 26.44 13.36 24.90
C GLN A 348 26.72 12.71 23.53
N ILE A 349 27.72 13.18 22.77
CA ILE A 349 28.15 12.56 21.51
C ILE A 349 28.32 11.03 21.61
N PRO A 350 28.89 10.45 22.70
CA PRO A 350 28.98 8.99 22.82
C PRO A 350 27.63 8.24 22.77
N LEU A 351 26.50 8.91 23.07
CA LEU A 351 25.17 8.30 22.97
C LEU A 351 24.72 8.11 21.50
N MET A 352 25.35 8.80 20.56
CA MET A 352 25.09 8.73 19.12
C MET A 352 25.77 7.50 18.48
N ASP A 353 26.66 6.81 19.19
CA ASP A 353 27.48 5.74 18.60
C ASP A 353 26.66 4.51 18.19
N GLY A 354 27.25 3.73 17.31
CA GLY A 354 26.77 2.45 16.84
C GLY A 354 27.85 1.73 16.04
N ASP A 355 27.51 0.56 15.50
CA ASP A 355 28.32 -0.08 14.48
C ASP A 355 28.22 0.68 13.14
N VAL A 356 27.04 1.27 12.88
CA VAL A 356 26.74 2.13 11.74
C VAL A 356 25.95 3.34 12.25
N ILE A 357 26.25 4.53 11.73
CA ILE A 357 25.49 5.76 11.99
C ILE A 357 24.91 6.28 10.67
N PHE A 358 23.58 6.41 10.61
CA PHE A 358 22.88 7.11 9.54
C PHE A 358 22.48 8.51 10.02
N ASP A 359 22.93 9.52 9.28
CA ASP A 359 22.65 10.92 9.54
C ASP A 359 21.59 11.45 8.56
N ILE A 360 20.43 11.80 9.12
CA ILE A 360 19.25 12.31 8.40
C ILE A 360 19.10 13.84 8.57
N THR A 361 20.22 14.57 8.74
CA THR A 361 20.21 16.03 8.85
C THR A 361 19.83 16.68 7.52
N SER A 362 18.79 17.52 7.58
CA SER A 362 18.10 18.18 6.48
C SER A 362 18.90 19.32 5.82
N SER A 363 20.16 19.06 5.46
CA SER A 363 20.98 19.99 4.70
C SER A 363 22.09 19.26 3.95
N TYR A 364 22.36 19.65 2.69
CA TYR A 364 23.49 19.18 1.90
C TYR A 364 24.55 20.28 1.68
N GLY A 365 25.01 20.91 2.76
CA GLY A 365 26.20 21.78 2.72
C GLY A 365 25.97 23.25 3.06
N GLU A 366 24.76 23.64 3.47
CA GLU A 366 24.42 25.02 3.80
C GLU A 366 23.35 25.12 4.92
N GLY A 367 23.13 26.28 5.50
CA GLY A 367 22.12 26.45 6.58
C GLY A 367 22.61 26.07 7.98
N GLU A 368 21.77 26.34 8.98
CA GLU A 368 22.14 26.23 10.40
C GLU A 368 22.28 24.78 10.85
N GLU A 369 21.47 23.85 10.34
CA GLU A 369 21.63 22.42 10.65
C GLU A 369 22.98 21.87 10.16
N PHE A 370 23.48 22.37 9.02
CA PHE A 370 24.81 21.97 8.52
C PHE A 370 25.92 22.55 9.37
N LYS A 371 25.82 23.82 9.80
CA LYS A 371 26.79 24.41 10.72
C LYS A 371 26.82 23.65 12.04
N SER A 372 25.65 23.36 12.62
CA SER A 372 25.49 22.52 13.81
C SER A 372 26.15 21.15 13.62
N GLN A 373 25.85 20.46 12.51
CA GLN A 373 26.52 19.20 12.16
C GLN A 373 28.06 19.34 12.17
N GLN A 374 28.60 20.38 11.52
CA GLN A 374 30.05 20.61 11.50
C GLN A 374 30.63 20.85 12.90
N GLU A 375 29.97 21.64 13.74
CA GLU A 375 30.42 21.92 15.11
C GLU A 375 30.44 20.66 15.98
N TRP A 376 29.41 19.81 15.89
CA TRP A 376 29.38 18.53 16.59
C TRP A 376 30.46 17.57 16.08
N GLN A 377 30.74 17.55 14.76
CA GLN A 377 31.74 16.68 14.14
C GLN A 377 33.19 17.11 14.41
N LYS A 378 33.43 18.40 14.69
CA LYS A 378 34.75 18.92 15.11
C LYS A 378 35.16 18.46 16.51
N ASN A 379 34.19 18.16 17.37
CA ASN A 379 34.44 17.77 18.76
C ASN A 379 35.30 16.49 18.86
N PRO A 380 36.32 16.42 19.74
CA PRO A 380 37.16 15.22 19.90
C PRO A 380 36.39 13.92 20.21
N LEU A 381 35.24 14.01 20.89
CA LEU A 381 34.38 12.87 21.18
C LEU A 381 33.81 12.23 19.90
N TRP A 382 33.58 13.01 18.85
CA TRP A 382 33.08 12.52 17.56
C TRP A 382 34.07 11.55 16.91
N LYS A 383 35.35 11.93 16.88
CA LYS A 383 36.44 11.09 16.35
C LYS A 383 36.62 9.79 17.14
N ASN A 384 36.05 9.71 18.35
CA ASN A 384 36.14 8.53 19.20
C ASN A 384 35.03 7.50 18.95
N LEU A 385 33.96 7.86 18.25
CA LEU A 385 32.85 6.96 17.91
C LEU A 385 33.34 5.76 17.08
N LYS A 386 32.84 4.57 17.40
CA LYS A 386 33.15 3.32 16.70
C LYS A 386 32.81 3.41 15.22
N ALA A 387 31.61 3.86 14.88
CA ALA A 387 31.19 3.99 13.49
C ALA A 387 32.09 4.96 12.71
N VAL A 388 32.49 6.08 13.32
CA VAL A 388 33.37 7.08 12.67
C VAL A 388 34.76 6.49 12.42
N LYS A 389 35.37 5.83 13.43
CA LYS A 389 36.68 5.16 13.29
C LYS A 389 36.69 4.08 12.21
N ASN A 390 35.55 3.42 11.99
CA ASN A 390 35.41 2.33 11.03
C ASN A 390 34.85 2.77 9.66
N ASN A 391 34.76 4.08 9.39
CA ASN A 391 34.18 4.62 8.14
C ASN A 391 32.75 4.13 7.86
N LYS A 392 31.94 3.98 8.92
CA LYS A 392 30.53 3.56 8.91
C LYS A 392 29.57 4.68 9.36
N TYR A 393 29.95 5.93 9.11
CA TYR A 393 29.08 7.10 9.23
C TYR A 393 28.60 7.50 7.83
N TYR A 394 27.29 7.55 7.62
CA TYR A 394 26.68 7.81 6.33
C TYR A 394 25.62 8.91 6.44
N LYS A 395 25.76 9.94 5.60
CA LYS A 395 24.70 10.91 5.39
C LYS A 395 23.70 10.34 4.38
N VAL A 396 22.43 10.31 4.74
CA VAL A 396 21.37 9.72 3.92
C VAL A 396 20.28 10.75 3.63
N ASN A 397 19.38 10.40 2.72
CA ASN A 397 18.30 11.29 2.30
C ASN A 397 17.21 11.39 3.38
N ASP A 398 17.10 12.55 4.02
CA ASP A 398 16.16 12.80 5.11
C ASP A 398 14.68 12.76 4.68
N ILE A 399 14.41 12.98 3.38
CA ILE A 399 13.07 12.85 2.80
C ILE A 399 12.63 11.38 2.86
N THR A 400 13.46 10.47 2.33
CA THR A 400 13.12 9.05 2.28
C THR A 400 13.27 8.34 3.62
N TRP A 401 14.15 8.83 4.49
CA TRP A 401 14.38 8.26 5.82
C TRP A 401 13.47 8.83 6.92
N ASN A 402 12.80 9.97 6.70
CA ASN A 402 11.96 10.58 7.74
C ASN A 402 10.81 11.46 7.23
N MET A 403 11.06 12.48 6.39
CA MET A 403 10.06 13.53 6.14
C MET A 403 8.89 13.10 5.24
N SER A 404 9.09 12.12 4.35
CA SER A 404 8.00 11.55 3.58
C SER A 404 7.10 10.71 4.47
N GLY A 405 7.66 9.71 5.17
CA GLY A 405 6.89 8.83 6.03
C GLY A 405 5.93 7.89 5.28
N GLY A 406 6.09 7.73 3.96
CA GLY A 406 5.21 6.93 3.11
C GLY A 406 5.76 5.57 2.68
N ALA A 407 4.98 4.85 1.88
CA ALA A 407 5.30 3.49 1.46
C ALA A 407 6.36 3.43 0.34
N THR A 408 6.34 4.38 -0.59
CA THR A 408 7.38 4.50 -1.62
C THR A 408 8.72 4.86 -0.98
N ALA A 409 8.71 5.84 -0.06
CA ALA A 409 9.88 6.16 0.77
C ALA A 409 10.41 4.94 1.55
N ALA A 410 9.53 4.06 2.06
CA ALA A 410 9.97 2.86 2.78
C ALA A 410 10.73 1.91 1.86
N LYS A 411 10.28 1.74 0.61
CA LYS A 411 11.01 0.95 -0.41
C LYS A 411 12.36 1.58 -0.73
N MET A 412 12.42 2.89 -0.90
CA MET A 412 13.68 3.61 -1.17
C MET A 412 14.66 3.48 0.00
N MET A 413 14.18 3.57 1.24
CA MET A 413 15.01 3.33 2.42
C MET A 413 15.51 1.87 2.46
N LEU A 414 14.67 0.90 2.10
CA LEU A 414 15.11 -0.49 1.99
C LEU A 414 16.18 -0.66 0.91
N ASP A 415 16.04 0.01 -0.25
CA ASP A 415 17.06 0.04 -1.30
C ASP A 415 18.39 0.61 -0.78
N ASP A 416 18.35 1.72 -0.03
CA ASP A 416 19.53 2.28 0.63
C ASP A 416 20.17 1.28 1.59
N LEU A 417 19.38 0.53 2.36
CA LEU A 417 19.92 -0.49 3.26
C LEU A 417 20.61 -1.62 2.48
N TYR A 418 20.08 -2.07 1.34
CA TYR A 418 20.78 -3.04 0.48
C TYR A 418 22.14 -2.48 0.03
N PHE A 419 22.18 -1.21 -0.37
CA PHE A 419 23.40 -0.53 -0.78
C PHE A 419 24.42 -0.43 0.37
N TYR A 420 24.05 0.13 1.53
CA TYR A 420 25.00 0.37 2.64
C TYR A 420 25.48 -0.90 3.35
N PHE A 421 24.75 -2.02 3.20
CA PHE A 421 25.13 -3.33 3.74
C PHE A 421 25.73 -4.27 2.68
N ASP A 422 25.93 -3.80 1.44
CA ASP A 422 26.51 -4.57 0.34
C ASP A 422 25.78 -5.93 0.11
N LEU A 423 24.44 -5.89 -0.11
CA LEU A 423 23.56 -7.08 -0.21
C LEU A 423 22.93 -7.32 -1.58
#